data_AF-A0A2N0LI31-F1
#
_entry.id   AF-A0A2N0LI31-F1
#
_cell.length_a   1.000
_cell.length_b   1.000
_cell.length_c   1.000
_cell.angle_alpha   90.00
_cell.angle_beta   90.00
_cell.angle_gamma   90.00
#
_symmetry.space_group_name_H-M   'P 1'
#
loop_
_entity.id
_entity.type
_entity.pdbx_description
1 polymer ?
#
loop_
_entity_poly.entity_id
_entity_poly.type
_entity_poly.pdbx_seq_one_letter_code
_entity_poly.pdbx_strand_id
1 'polypeptide(L)'
;MFFGGWSGPGLSGDWGIIWFLFKVYLVIMVIFWVRGTFPRLRIDQLMAFAWKVMVPMSFLLVVMTAVYQFYEWPAWTLTLMSSAGLLVVAYLIYQRMTAPSRLVAEVRGRRAALEAERQAQSQSSAQAGGD
;
A
#
# COMPACT_ATOMS: atom_id res chain seq x y z
N MET A 1 0.69 8.90 -21.50
CA MET A 1 1.73 9.57 -20.69
C MET A 1 1.06 10.38 -19.59
N PHE A 2 1.49 10.25 -18.33
CA PHE A 2 0.75 10.75 -17.15
C PHE A 2 0.83 12.27 -16.91
N PHE A 3 1.94 12.93 -17.26
CA PHE A 3 2.16 14.35 -16.96
C PHE A 3 1.91 15.31 -18.14
N GLY A 4 1.17 14.89 -19.16
CA GLY A 4 0.86 15.74 -20.34
C GLY A 4 2.04 16.02 -21.27
N GLY A 5 3.21 15.41 -21.04
CA GLY A 5 4.40 15.61 -21.88
C GLY A 5 4.84 17.08 -21.90
N TRP A 6 4.73 17.71 -23.07
CA TRP A 6 5.13 19.10 -23.33
C TRP A 6 4.06 20.14 -22.99
N SER A 7 2.80 19.74 -22.71
CA SER A 7 1.76 20.71 -22.40
C SER A 7 1.88 21.22 -20.95
N GLY A 8 2.32 22.47 -20.81
CA GLY A 8 2.18 23.25 -19.58
C GLY A 8 0.86 24.03 -19.57
N PRO A 9 0.26 24.31 -18.40
CA PRO A 9 -0.94 25.13 -18.32
C PRO A 9 -0.59 26.56 -18.77
N GLY A 10 -0.96 26.91 -20.00
CA GLY A 10 -0.78 28.26 -20.56
C GLY A 10 0.62 28.62 -21.09
N LEU A 11 1.57 27.68 -21.09
CA LEU A 11 2.94 27.91 -21.58
C LEU A 11 3.12 27.23 -22.94
N SER A 12 2.74 27.93 -24.00
CA SER A 12 2.90 27.47 -25.40
C SER A 12 4.06 28.20 -26.07
N GLY A 13 5.05 27.45 -26.57
CA GLY A 13 6.28 27.97 -27.22
C GLY A 13 7.55 27.38 -26.60
N ASP A 14 8.67 28.09 -26.71
CA ASP A 14 9.99 27.68 -26.18
C ASP A 14 10.00 27.42 -24.66
N TRP A 15 9.09 28.07 -23.93
CA TRP A 15 8.89 27.87 -22.49
C TRP A 15 8.30 26.50 -22.12
N GLY A 16 7.68 25.78 -23.06
CA GLY A 16 7.21 24.41 -22.83
C GLY A 16 8.35 23.43 -22.58
N ILE A 17 9.53 23.68 -23.18
CA ILE A 17 10.72 22.86 -22.97
C ILE A 17 11.27 23.05 -21.56
N ILE A 18 11.31 24.29 -21.08
CA ILE A 18 11.76 24.63 -19.72
C ILE A 18 10.84 23.98 -18.69
N TRP A 19 9.53 24.01 -18.94
CA TRP A 19 8.54 23.34 -18.09
C TRP A 19 8.69 21.82 -18.07
N PHE A 20 8.97 21.20 -19.23
CA PHE A 20 9.28 19.78 -19.30
C PHE A 20 10.57 19.44 -18.53
N LEU A 21 11.64 20.20 -18.73
CA LEU A 21 12.90 20.03 -18.00
C LEU A 21 12.71 20.17 -16.48
N PHE A 22 11.90 21.13 -16.04
CA PHE A 22 11.55 21.30 -14.63
C PHE A 22 10.85 20.07 -14.05
N LYS A 23 9.84 19.52 -14.77
CA LYS A 23 9.17 18.28 -14.36
C LYS A 23 10.16 17.12 -14.26
N VAL A 24 11.06 16.98 -15.24
CA VAL A 24 12.09 15.93 -15.24
C VAL A 24 13.03 16.08 -14.04
N TYR A 25 13.51 17.30 -13.78
CA TYR A 25 14.37 17.59 -12.64
C TYR A 25 13.68 17.25 -11.30
N LEU A 26 12.40 17.60 -11.16
CA LEU A 26 11.60 17.24 -9.98
C LEU A 26 11.52 15.72 -9.81
N VAL A 27 11.23 14.97 -10.89
CA VAL A 27 11.18 13.49 -10.83
C VAL A 27 12.55 12.90 -10.44
N ILE A 28 13.63 13.40 -11.02
CA ILE A 28 14.99 12.97 -10.67
C ILE A 28 15.29 13.26 -9.19
N MET A 29 14.97 14.46 -8.71
CA MET A 29 15.15 14.84 -7.31
C MET A 29 14.42 13.87 -6.38
N VAL A 30 13.17 13.51 -6.70
CA VAL A 30 12.41 12.51 -5.93
C VAL A 30 13.10 11.15 -5.94
N ILE A 31 13.58 10.68 -7.10
CA ILE A 31 14.30 9.39 -7.20
C ILE A 31 15.58 9.40 -6.34
N PHE A 32 16.32 10.49 -6.35
CA PHE A 32 17.52 10.65 -5.52
C PHE A 32 17.16 10.69 -4.02
N TRP A 33 16.09 11.39 -3.65
CA TRP A 33 15.61 11.44 -2.28
C TRP A 33 15.14 10.07 -1.77
N VAL A 34 14.39 9.34 -2.58
CA VAL A 34 13.97 7.95 -2.35
C VAL A 34 15.21 7.07 -2.13
N ARG A 35 16.22 7.16 -3.00
CA ARG A 35 17.48 6.40 -2.83
C ARG A 35 18.19 6.71 -1.51
N GLY A 36 18.15 7.96 -1.06
CA GLY A 36 18.73 8.37 0.23
C GLY A 36 17.90 7.94 1.44
N THR A 37 16.59 7.82 1.30
CA THR A 37 15.66 7.55 2.41
C THR A 37 15.39 6.07 2.63
N PHE A 38 15.49 5.21 1.60
CA PHE A 38 15.23 3.78 1.71
C PHE A 38 16.50 2.98 2.06
N PRO A 39 16.66 2.51 3.32
CA PRO A 39 17.77 1.65 3.70
C PRO A 39 17.60 0.27 3.03
N ARG A 40 18.45 -0.04 2.04
CA ARG A 40 18.58 -1.32 1.30
C ARG A 40 17.35 -2.25 1.36
N LEU A 41 16.36 -1.98 0.51
CA LEU A 41 15.23 -2.89 0.30
C LEU A 41 15.66 -4.11 -0.53
N ARG A 42 15.25 -5.32 -0.12
CA ARG A 42 15.46 -6.53 -0.93
C ARG A 42 14.57 -6.48 -2.17
N ILE A 43 15.13 -6.81 -3.33
CA ILE A 43 14.41 -6.89 -4.61
C ILE A 43 13.18 -7.79 -4.50
N ASP A 44 13.26 -8.86 -3.72
CA ASP A 44 12.14 -9.79 -3.52
C ASP A 44 10.92 -9.15 -2.86
N GLN A 45 11.13 -8.21 -1.94
CA GLN A 45 10.03 -7.48 -1.29
C GLN A 45 9.35 -6.51 -2.27
N LEU A 46 10.16 -5.85 -3.10
CA LEU A 46 9.67 -4.97 -4.16
C LEU A 46 8.88 -5.77 -5.21
N MET A 47 9.41 -6.92 -5.63
CA MET A 47 8.75 -7.80 -6.60
C MET A 47 7.46 -8.39 -6.04
N ALA A 48 7.44 -8.82 -4.78
CA ALA A 48 6.22 -9.29 -4.14
C ALA A 48 5.15 -8.20 -4.06
N PHE A 49 5.54 -6.95 -3.80
CA PHE A 49 4.63 -5.80 -3.81
C PHE A 49 4.10 -5.50 -5.22
N ALA A 50 4.98 -5.45 -6.23
CA ALA A 50 4.59 -5.22 -7.61
C ALA A 50 3.59 -6.29 -8.09
N TRP A 51 3.86 -7.56 -7.84
CA TRP A 51 3.00 -8.65 -8.29
C TRP A 51 1.71 -8.78 -7.48
N LYS A 52 1.75 -8.65 -6.16
CA LYS A 52 0.56 -8.86 -5.31
C LYS A 52 -0.34 -7.65 -5.19
N VAL A 53 0.17 -6.44 -5.44
CA VAL A 53 -0.58 -5.20 -5.25
C VAL A 53 -0.74 -4.43 -6.56
N MET A 54 0.35 -4.18 -7.30
CA MET A 54 0.27 -3.31 -8.49
C MET A 54 -0.49 -3.96 -9.65
N VAL A 55 -0.28 -5.26 -9.89
CA VAL A 55 -0.98 -5.98 -10.99
C VAL A 55 -2.50 -6.04 -10.78
N PRO A 56 -3.05 -6.53 -9.65
CA PRO A 56 -4.50 -6.56 -9.48
C PRO A 56 -5.10 -5.15 -9.45
N MET A 57 -4.36 -4.15 -8.95
CA MET A 57 -4.81 -2.77 -8.93
C MET A 57 -4.89 -2.14 -10.32
N SER A 58 -3.91 -2.41 -11.20
CA SER A 58 -3.95 -1.92 -12.58
C SER A 58 -5.11 -2.53 -13.36
N PHE A 59 -5.38 -3.83 -13.19
CA PHE A 59 -6.54 -4.49 -13.78
C PHE A 59 -7.86 -3.88 -13.31
N LEU A 60 -8.00 -3.62 -12.01
CA LEU A 60 -9.20 -2.99 -11.45
C LEU A 60 -9.44 -1.61 -12.08
N LEU A 61 -8.40 -0.80 -12.22
CA LEU A 61 -8.49 0.52 -12.85
C LEU A 61 -8.95 0.42 -14.31
N VAL A 62 -8.42 -0.55 -15.08
CA VAL A 62 -8.81 -0.75 -16.48
C VAL A 62 -10.26 -1.21 -16.62
N VAL A 63 -10.71 -2.15 -15.80
CA VAL A 63 -12.11 -2.59 -15.83
C VAL A 63 -13.05 -1.45 -15.46
N MET A 64 -12.68 -0.67 -14.45
CA MET A 64 -13.44 0.49 -13.99
C MET A 64 -13.57 1.57 -15.07
N THR A 65 -12.48 1.88 -15.79
CA THR A 65 -12.54 2.82 -16.92
C THR A 65 -13.31 2.25 -18.12
N ALA A 66 -13.23 0.94 -18.37
CA ALA A 66 -14.00 0.28 -19.41
C ALA A 66 -15.51 0.33 -19.15
N VAL A 67 -15.95 0.08 -17.91
CA VAL A 67 -17.37 0.20 -17.52
C VAL A 67 -17.86 1.64 -17.64
N TYR A 68 -17.05 2.61 -17.24
CA TYR A 68 -17.38 4.02 -17.44
C TYR A 68 -17.59 4.35 -18.93
N GLN A 69 -16.66 3.94 -19.79
CA GLN A 69 -16.74 4.23 -21.21
C GLN A 69 -17.95 3.57 -21.87
N PHE A 70 -18.33 2.36 -21.42
CA PHE A 70 -19.49 1.63 -21.92
C PHE A 70 -20.83 2.33 -21.58
N TYR A 71 -20.93 2.95 -20.40
CA TYR A 71 -22.17 3.60 -19.94
C TYR A 71 -22.30 5.08 -20.36
N GLU A 72 -21.28 5.67 -21.01
CA GLU A 72 -21.22 7.08 -21.43
C GLU A 72 -21.65 8.08 -20.34
N TRP A 73 -21.31 7.77 -19.09
CA TRP A 73 -21.72 8.61 -17.97
C TRP A 73 -21.02 9.98 -17.99
N PRO A 74 -21.66 11.04 -17.46
CA PRO A 74 -21.08 12.38 -17.43
C PRO A 74 -19.76 12.39 -16.65
N ALA A 75 -18.82 13.26 -17.07
CA ALA A 75 -17.43 13.27 -16.60
C ALA A 75 -17.25 13.37 -15.07
N TRP A 76 -18.25 13.89 -14.36
CA TRP A 76 -18.23 13.94 -12.89
C TRP A 76 -18.43 12.58 -12.23
N THR A 77 -19.08 11.64 -12.90
CA THR A 77 -19.15 10.26 -12.40
C THR A 77 -17.78 9.61 -12.40
N LEU A 78 -16.89 9.96 -13.34
CA LEU A 78 -15.52 9.46 -13.35
C LEU A 78 -14.71 10.00 -12.17
N THR A 79 -14.89 11.27 -11.81
CA THR A 79 -14.22 11.85 -10.65
C THR A 79 -14.77 11.29 -9.33
N LEU A 80 -16.09 11.08 -9.24
CA LEU A 80 -16.75 10.41 -8.11
C LEU A 80 -16.34 8.96 -7.96
N MET A 81 -16.33 8.21 -9.06
CA MET A 81 -15.90 6.82 -9.08
C MET A 81 -14.42 6.71 -8.76
N SER A 82 -13.56 7.57 -9.33
CA SER A 82 -12.11 7.56 -9.06
C SER A 82 -11.76 7.95 -7.62
N SER A 83 -12.51 8.91 -7.04
CA SER A 83 -12.38 9.24 -5.61
C SER A 83 -12.91 8.13 -4.71
N ALA A 84 -14.05 7.50 -5.05
CA ALA A 84 -14.53 6.31 -4.36
C ALA A 84 -13.56 5.12 -4.50
N GLY A 85 -12.96 4.93 -5.67
CA GLY A 85 -11.95 3.92 -5.95
C GLY A 85 -10.69 4.15 -5.13
N LEU A 86 -10.21 5.40 -5.03
CA LEU A 86 -9.12 5.80 -4.14
C LEU A 86 -9.45 5.52 -2.67
N LEU A 87 -10.68 5.81 -2.23
CA LEU A 87 -11.12 5.53 -0.86
C LEU A 87 -11.23 4.03 -0.58
N VAL A 88 -11.76 3.24 -1.51
CA VAL A 88 -11.84 1.78 -1.39
C VAL A 88 -10.43 1.18 -1.36
N VAL A 89 -9.54 1.63 -2.24
CA VAL A 89 -8.15 1.20 -2.26
C VAL A 89 -7.43 1.60 -0.97
N ALA A 90 -7.57 2.84 -0.51
CA ALA A 90 -7.01 3.29 0.76
C ALA A 90 -7.59 2.49 1.94
N TYR A 91 -8.87 2.16 1.90
CA TYR A 91 -9.55 1.34 2.89
C TYR A 91 -9.04 -0.10 2.89
N LEU A 92 -8.85 -0.72 1.72
CA LEU A 92 -8.28 -2.06 1.60
C LEU A 92 -6.81 -2.09 2.04
N ILE A 93 -6.03 -1.07 1.71
CA ILE A 93 -4.64 -0.91 2.19
C ILE A 93 -4.63 -0.76 3.71
N TYR A 94 -5.49 0.09 4.26
CA TYR A 94 -5.65 0.26 5.70
C TYR A 94 -6.02 -1.08 6.36
N GLN A 95 -7.05 -1.77 5.86
CA GLN A 95 -7.49 -3.06 6.38
C GLN A 95 -6.39 -4.12 6.33
N ARG A 96 -5.62 -4.19 5.25
CA ARG A 96 -4.49 -5.12 5.08
C ARG A 96 -3.33 -4.80 6.04
N MET A 97 -3.08 -3.52 6.31
CA MET A 97 -2.02 -3.08 7.23
C MET A 97 -2.42 -3.15 8.71
N THR A 98 -3.69 -2.96 9.06
CA THR A 98 -4.17 -3.01 10.46
C THR A 98 -4.67 -4.38 10.92
N ALA A 99 -4.90 -5.34 10.02
CA ALA A 99 -5.27 -6.72 10.38
C ALA A 99 -4.26 -7.50 11.26
N PRO A 100 -2.92 -7.37 11.13
CA PRO A 100 -1.98 -8.19 11.92
C PRO A 100 -1.92 -7.80 13.41
N SER A 101 -2.34 -6.60 13.79
CA SER A 101 -2.26 -6.16 15.20
C SER A 101 -3.24 -6.92 16.11
N ARG A 102 -4.42 -7.30 15.59
CA ARG A 102 -5.43 -8.04 16.35
C ARG A 102 -5.02 -9.50 16.62
N LEU A 103 -4.33 -10.13 15.67
CA LEU A 103 -3.84 -11.51 15.81
C LEU A 103 -2.71 -11.61 16.84
N VAL A 104 -1.82 -10.60 16.90
CA VAL A 104 -0.72 -10.58 17.89
C VAL A 104 -1.24 -10.42 19.32
N ALA A 105 -2.35 -9.69 19.51
CA ALA A 105 -3.00 -9.54 20.82
C ALA A 105 -3.55 -10.88 21.34
N GLU A 106 -4.22 -11.66 20.47
CA GLU A 106 -4.77 -12.97 20.84
C GLU A 106 -3.66 -14.00 21.12
N VAL A 107 -2.63 -14.04 20.29
CA VAL A 107 -1.50 -14.98 20.46
C VAL A 107 -0.74 -14.71 21.77
N ARG A 108 -0.56 -13.43 22.15
CA ARG A 108 0.09 -13.08 23.41
C ARG A 108 -0.74 -13.50 24.62
N GLY A 109 -2.07 -13.32 24.57
CA GLY A 109 -2.99 -13.78 25.61
C GLY A 109 -2.97 -15.30 25.80
N ARG A 110 -2.99 -16.07 24.70
CA ARG A 110 -2.92 -17.54 24.76
C ARG A 110 -1.60 -18.04 25.35
N ARG A 111 -0.47 -17.38 25.05
CA ARG A 111 0.84 -17.77 25.62
C ARG A 111 0.91 -17.53 27.13
N ALA A 112 0.39 -16.39 27.61
CA ALA A 112 0.35 -16.09 29.04
C ALA A 112 -0.52 -17.11 29.81
N ALA A 113 -1.65 -17.54 29.25
CA ALA A 113 -2.50 -18.56 29.86
C ALA A 113 -1.80 -19.94 29.94
N LEU A 114 -1.14 -20.36 28.87
CA LEU A 114 -0.39 -21.62 28.83
C LEU A 114 0.82 -21.62 29.79
N GLU A 115 1.46 -20.47 30.01
CA GLU A 115 2.55 -20.33 30.97
C GLU A 115 2.05 -20.45 32.42
N ALA A 116 0.89 -19.88 32.74
CA ALA A 116 0.24 -20.06 34.05
C ALA A 116 -0.14 -21.53 34.32
N GLU A 117 -0.66 -22.23 33.29
CA GLU A 117 -0.96 -23.66 33.37
C GLU A 117 0.29 -24.51 33.58
N ARG A 118 1.37 -24.26 32.81
CA ARG A 118 2.65 -24.99 32.99
C ARG A 118 3.24 -24.76 34.38
N GLN A 119 3.13 -23.55 34.92
CA GLN A 119 3.61 -23.24 36.27
C GLN A 119 2.82 -24.00 37.33
N ALA A 120 1.49 -23.98 37.27
CA ALA A 120 0.62 -24.74 38.18
C ALA A 120 0.91 -26.24 38.11
N GLN A 121 1.12 -26.77 36.90
CA GLN A 121 1.43 -28.18 36.69
C GLN A 121 2.82 -28.57 37.21
N SER A 122 3.82 -27.70 37.04
CA SER A 122 5.18 -27.89 37.57
C SER A 122 5.25 -27.84 39.11
N GLN A 123 4.42 -27.00 39.73
CA GLN A 123 4.31 -26.94 41.19
C GLN A 123 3.60 -28.19 41.73
N SER A 124 2.52 -28.64 41.06
CA SER A 124 1.82 -29.86 41.42
C SER A 124 2.68 -31.11 41.27
N SER A 125 3.52 -31.20 40.23
CA SER A 125 4.43 -32.33 40.05
C SER A 125 5.62 -32.31 41.01
N ALA A 126 6.13 -31.13 41.38
CA ALA A 126 7.16 -31.00 42.41
C ALA A 126 6.66 -31.39 43.80
N GLN A 127 5.38 -31.13 44.10
CA GLN A 127 4.78 -31.47 45.39
C GLN A 127 4.43 -32.96 45.52
N ALA A 128 4.08 -33.65 44.41
CA ALA A 128 3.74 -35.08 44.42
C ALA A 128 4.95 -36.04 44.40
N GLY A 129 6.16 -35.54 44.12
CA GLY A 129 7.39 -36.36 44.08
C GLY A 129 8.26 -36.27 45.33
N GLY A 130 7.83 -35.54 46.37
CA GLY A 130 8.57 -35.30 47.61
C GLY A 130 8.16 -36.17 48.80
N ASP A 131 7.16 -37.04 48.62
CA ASP A 131 6.64 -37.99 49.62
C ASP A 131 7.14 -39.42 49.33
#